data_AF-A0A3D4QI89-F1
#
_entry.id   AF-A0A3D4QI89-F1
#
_cell.length_a   1.000
_cell.length_b   1.000
_cell.length_c   1.000
_cell.angle_alpha   90.00
_cell.angle_beta   90.00
_cell.angle_gamma   90.00
#
_symmetry.space_group_name_H-M   'P 1'
#
loop_
_entity.id
_entity.type
_entity.pdbx_description
1 polymer ?
#
loop_
_entity_poly.entity_id
_entity_poly.type
_entity_poly.pdbx_seq_one_letter_code
_entity_poly.pdbx_strand_id
1 'polypeptide(L)'
;MQGLDPVQAGELTQEELERCEGDATASLKAAKPSLPLPKKTKGARYTPVAKRQDRPDAIAWLVKNYPEMSDGQISKLIGTTKPTIMSVRDRSHWNTSNIKPQNPVGLGLCTADDLEKVIAVARARAGTVHGPAAQASGVQGMEPAAPPAPAEPAPAPEPSAESVWPTTENAPATEGAQD
;
A
#
# COMPACT_ATOMS: atom_id res chain seq x y z
N MET A 1 27.24 -28.11 -3.32
CA MET A 1 26.51 -27.70 -2.11
C MET A 1 27.57 -27.52 -1.03
N GLN A 2 27.98 -26.28 -0.75
CA GLN A 2 29.01 -25.98 0.25
C GLN A 2 28.38 -26.12 1.64
N GLY A 3 29.00 -26.86 2.54
CA GLY A 3 28.60 -26.89 3.95
C GLY A 3 28.80 -25.50 4.57
N LEU A 4 27.89 -25.11 5.46
CA LEU A 4 27.98 -23.84 6.19
C LEU A 4 28.73 -24.09 7.51
N ASP A 5 29.84 -23.39 7.71
CA ASP A 5 30.61 -23.49 8.95
C ASP A 5 29.89 -22.75 10.09
N PRO A 6 29.55 -23.41 11.22
CA PRO A 6 28.75 -22.82 12.29
C PRO A 6 29.49 -21.70 13.05
N VAL A 7 30.82 -21.69 13.01
CA VAL A 7 31.67 -20.62 13.57
C VAL A 7 31.62 -19.38 12.68
N GLN A 8 31.72 -19.56 11.37
CA GLN A 8 31.60 -18.47 10.39
C GLN A 8 30.18 -17.87 10.37
N ALA A 9 29.16 -18.71 10.61
CA ALA A 9 27.77 -18.28 10.74
C ALA A 9 27.48 -17.51 12.05
N GLY A 10 28.43 -17.47 12.99
CA GLY A 10 28.25 -16.84 14.29
C GLY A 10 27.27 -17.58 15.21
N GLU A 11 27.01 -18.86 14.93
CA GLU A 11 26.17 -19.74 15.75
C GLU A 11 26.95 -20.35 16.92
N LEU A 12 28.27 -20.51 16.78
CA LEU A 12 29.20 -20.98 17.82
C LEU A 12 30.42 -20.07 17.93
N THR A 13 31.00 -19.96 19.13
CA THR A 13 32.26 -19.26 19.35
C THR A 13 33.43 -20.24 19.41
N GLN A 14 34.64 -19.79 19.06
CA GLN A 14 35.84 -20.63 19.08
C GLN A 14 36.14 -21.13 20.50
N GLU A 15 35.90 -20.28 21.49
CA GLU A 15 36.11 -20.57 22.91
C GLU A 15 35.17 -21.67 23.43
N GLU A 16 33.98 -21.79 22.86
CA GLU A 16 33.02 -22.83 23.22
C GLU A 16 33.40 -24.19 22.63
N LEU A 17 34.01 -24.21 21.45
CA LEU A 17 34.57 -25.43 20.85
C LEU A 17 35.73 -25.97 21.70
N GLU A 18 36.65 -25.11 22.11
CA GLU A 18 37.79 -25.49 22.97
C GLU A 18 37.32 -26.05 24.33
N ARG A 19 36.25 -25.48 24.91
CA ARG A 19 35.63 -25.98 26.15
C ARG A 19 35.08 -27.39 25.99
N CYS A 20 34.39 -27.66 24.89
CA CYS A 20 33.79 -28.96 24.61
C CYS A 20 34.80 -30.01 24.12
N GLU A 21 35.92 -29.60 23.52
CA GLU A 21 37.00 -30.50 23.14
C GLU A 21 37.69 -31.11 24.37
N GLY A 22 37.77 -30.36 25.48
CA GLY A 22 38.32 -30.82 26.75
C GLY A 22 37.38 -31.67 27.63
N ASP A 23 36.09 -31.74 27.32
CA ASP A 23 35.10 -32.45 28.13
C ASP A 23 34.08 -33.19 27.25
N ALA A 24 34.25 -34.51 27.16
CA ALA A 24 33.39 -35.39 26.36
C ALA A 24 31.93 -35.49 26.88
N THR A 25 31.64 -34.96 28.06
CA THR A 25 30.27 -34.91 28.62
C THR A 25 29.60 -33.54 28.43
N ALA A 26 30.35 -32.53 28.00
CA ALA A 26 29.85 -31.18 27.82
C ALA A 26 29.09 -31.01 26.50
N SER A 27 27.92 -30.37 26.57
CA SER A 27 27.11 -30.00 25.40
C SER A 27 27.44 -28.57 24.93
N LEU A 28 27.53 -28.37 23.60
CA LEU A 28 27.78 -27.08 22.96
C LEU A 28 26.60 -26.12 23.18
N LYS A 29 26.88 -24.86 23.50
CA LYS A 29 25.88 -23.80 23.64
C LYS A 29 25.99 -22.81 22.48
N ALA A 30 24.85 -22.51 21.85
CA ALA A 30 24.78 -21.52 20.78
C ALA A 30 25.20 -20.13 21.28
N ALA A 31 25.99 -19.43 20.46
CA ALA A 31 26.40 -18.06 20.70
C ALA A 31 25.18 -17.14 20.69
N LYS A 32 25.16 -16.13 21.58
CA LYS A 32 24.13 -15.10 21.54
C LYS A 32 24.36 -14.25 20.28
N PRO A 33 23.38 -14.13 19.38
CA PRO A 33 23.55 -13.32 18.18
C PRO A 33 23.82 -11.86 18.58
N SER A 34 24.99 -11.35 18.18
CA SER A 34 25.40 -9.96 18.45
C SER A 34 24.52 -8.96 17.68
N LEU A 35 23.96 -9.38 16.54
CA LEU A 35 23.04 -8.54 15.78
C LEU A 35 21.64 -8.57 16.39
N PRO A 36 21.07 -7.40 16.74
CA PRO A 36 19.67 -7.33 17.14
C PRO A 36 18.81 -7.78 15.96
N LEU A 37 18.04 -8.86 16.16
CA LEU A 37 17.10 -9.34 15.16
C LEU A 37 16.21 -8.18 14.70
N PRO A 38 16.01 -7.98 13.38
CA PRO A 38 15.13 -6.95 12.89
C PRO A 38 13.73 -7.19 13.46
N LYS A 39 13.25 -6.24 14.28
CA LYS A 39 11.88 -6.27 14.77
C LYS A 39 10.96 -6.26 13.56
N LYS A 40 10.20 -7.35 13.37
CA LYS A 40 9.19 -7.44 12.31
C LYS A 40 8.32 -6.18 12.38
N THR A 41 8.45 -5.30 11.40
CA THR A 41 7.54 -4.17 11.23
C THR A 41 6.17 -4.76 10.97
N LYS A 42 5.20 -4.45 11.83
CA LYS A 42 3.80 -4.78 11.58
C LYS A 42 3.40 -4.06 10.29
N GLY A 43 3.44 -4.79 9.17
CA GLY A 43 2.92 -4.33 7.89
C GLY A 43 1.43 -4.04 7.99
N ALA A 44 0.90 -3.31 7.01
CA ALA A 44 -0.53 -3.06 6.91
C ALA A 44 -1.28 -4.40 6.95
N ARG A 45 -2.23 -4.54 7.87
CA ARG A 45 -3.02 -5.77 7.98
C ARG A 45 -3.89 -5.89 6.73
N TYR A 46 -3.83 -7.04 6.06
CA TYR A 46 -4.71 -7.31 4.94
C TYR A 46 -6.16 -7.35 5.43
N THR A 47 -7.02 -6.51 4.84
CA THR A 47 -8.46 -6.55 5.12
C THR A 47 -9.12 -7.57 4.18
N PRO A 48 -9.80 -8.61 4.71
CA PRO A 48 -10.45 -9.63 3.91
C PRO A 48 -11.56 -9.06 3.02
N VAL A 49 -11.87 -9.75 1.92
CA VAL A 49 -12.82 -9.30 0.87
C VAL A 49 -14.20 -8.92 1.44
N ALA A 50 -14.70 -9.70 2.39
CA ALA A 50 -15.98 -9.46 3.05
C ALA A 50 -16.05 -8.07 3.73
N LYS A 51 -14.94 -7.62 4.33
CA LYS A 51 -14.86 -6.35 5.07
C LYS A 51 -14.47 -5.16 4.20
N ARG A 52 -14.42 -5.34 2.88
CA ARG A 52 -13.95 -4.28 1.96
C ARG A 52 -14.96 -3.18 1.75
N GLN A 53 -16.24 -3.52 1.83
CA GLN A 53 -17.38 -2.59 1.72
C GLN A 53 -17.48 -1.69 2.96
N ASP A 54 -17.04 -2.18 4.12
CA ASP A 54 -17.03 -1.41 5.38
C ASP A 54 -15.90 -0.37 5.44
N ARG A 55 -14.94 -0.41 4.51
CA ARG A 55 -13.81 0.55 4.48
C ARG A 55 -14.23 1.97 4.14
N PRO A 56 -15.00 2.25 3.07
CA PRO A 56 -15.51 3.59 2.83
C PRO A 56 -16.37 4.13 3.99
N ASP A 57 -17.13 3.27 4.66
CA ASP A 57 -17.94 3.61 5.85
C ASP A 57 -17.06 4.06 7.02
N ALA A 58 -16.00 3.31 7.30
CA ALA A 58 -15.00 3.66 8.31
C ALA A 58 -14.24 4.94 7.98
N ILE A 59 -13.85 5.15 6.73
CA ILE A 59 -13.15 6.37 6.28
C ILE A 59 -14.06 7.59 6.46
N ALA A 60 -15.32 7.49 6.03
CA ALA A 60 -16.29 8.57 6.16
C ALA A 60 -16.52 8.96 7.63
N TRP A 61 -16.53 7.98 8.54
CA TRP A 61 -16.62 8.25 9.98
C TRP A 61 -15.37 8.95 10.52
N LEU A 62 -14.17 8.52 10.15
CA LEU A 62 -12.93 9.14 10.62
C LEU A 62 -12.81 10.58 10.14
N VAL A 63 -13.06 10.84 8.86
CA VAL A 63 -13.01 12.19 8.29
C VAL A 63 -14.04 13.12 8.95
N LYS A 64 -15.21 12.59 9.33
CA LYS A 64 -16.26 13.37 9.99
C LYS A 64 -15.95 13.69 11.46
N ASN A 65 -15.40 12.74 12.21
CA ASN A 65 -15.18 12.90 13.66
C ASN A 65 -13.81 13.48 14.01
N TYR A 66 -12.80 13.21 13.18
CA TYR A 66 -11.41 13.60 13.40
C TYR A 66 -10.81 14.26 12.15
N PRO A 67 -11.25 15.48 11.78
CA PRO A 67 -10.70 16.19 10.64
C PRO A 67 -9.20 16.54 10.80
N GLU A 68 -8.67 16.50 12.02
CA GLU A 68 -7.25 16.66 12.34
C GLU A 68 -6.38 15.46 11.96
N MET A 69 -6.98 14.31 11.63
CA MET A 69 -6.25 13.11 11.24
C MET A 69 -5.76 13.20 9.80
N SER A 70 -4.49 12.85 9.55
CA SER A 70 -3.93 12.86 8.20
C SER A 70 -4.29 11.61 7.40
N ASP A 71 -4.36 11.72 6.08
CA ASP A 71 -4.64 10.58 5.18
C ASP A 71 -3.63 9.44 5.34
N GLY A 72 -2.38 9.77 5.68
CA GLY A 72 -1.35 8.78 5.97
C GLY A 72 -1.63 7.98 7.24
N GLN A 73 -2.23 8.61 8.25
CA GLN A 73 -2.69 7.93 9.47
C GLN A 73 -3.88 7.02 9.18
N ILE A 74 -4.87 7.50 8.42
CA ILE A 74 -6.05 6.73 8.01
C ILE A 74 -5.64 5.50 7.17
N SER A 75 -4.73 5.69 6.21
CA SER A 75 -4.20 4.61 5.36
C SER A 75 -3.55 3.50 6.18
N LYS A 76 -2.75 3.87 7.20
CA LYS A 76 -2.07 2.91 8.08
C LYS A 76 -3.03 2.18 9.03
N LEU A 77 -4.05 2.88 9.54
CA LEU A 77 -5.03 2.36 10.49
C LEU A 77 -5.97 1.33 9.83
N ILE A 78 -6.52 1.64 8.66
CA ILE A 78 -7.52 0.80 7.98
C ILE A 78 -6.86 -0.19 7.00
N GLY A 79 -5.65 0.11 6.51
CA GLY A 79 -5.05 -0.65 5.41
C GLY A 79 -5.69 -0.34 4.06
N THR A 80 -6.01 0.94 3.83
CA THR A 80 -6.53 1.46 2.56
C THR A 80 -5.47 2.33 1.87
N THR A 81 -5.72 2.71 0.62
CA THR A 81 -4.82 3.60 -0.14
C THR A 81 -5.31 5.05 -0.08
N LYS A 82 -4.36 6.00 -0.19
CA LYS A 82 -4.63 7.44 -0.27
C LYS A 82 -5.68 7.84 -1.33
N PRO A 83 -5.64 7.35 -2.59
CA PRO A 83 -6.65 7.73 -3.58
C PRO A 83 -8.06 7.32 -3.15
N THR A 84 -8.23 6.16 -2.49
CA THR A 84 -9.54 5.75 -1.97
C THR A 84 -10.02 6.69 -0.87
N ILE A 85 -9.14 7.17 0.00
CA ILE A 85 -9.50 8.15 1.05
C ILE A 85 -9.96 9.47 0.41
N MET A 86 -9.23 9.96 -0.60
CA MET A 86 -9.61 11.18 -1.33
C MET A 86 -10.96 11.01 -2.02
N SER A 87 -11.20 9.91 -2.75
CA SER A 87 -12.50 9.65 -3.39
C SER A 87 -13.66 9.65 -2.40
N VAL A 88 -13.47 9.17 -1.17
CA VAL A 88 -14.52 9.21 -0.13
C VAL A 88 -14.73 10.63 0.40
N ARG A 89 -13.64 11.41 0.57
CA ARG A 89 -13.72 12.83 0.99
C ARG A 89 -14.42 13.70 -0.04
N ASP A 90 -14.09 13.51 -1.31
CA ASP A 90 -14.66 14.21 -2.45
C ASP A 90 -16.02 13.64 -2.86
N ARG A 91 -16.49 12.57 -2.19
CA ARG A 91 -17.73 11.84 -2.51
C ARG A 91 -17.79 11.31 -3.96
N SER A 92 -16.62 11.11 -4.58
CA SER A 92 -16.45 10.56 -5.92
C SER A 92 -16.28 9.03 -5.91
N HIS A 93 -16.46 8.37 -4.77
CA HIS A 93 -16.48 6.91 -4.71
C HIS A 93 -17.73 6.38 -5.44
N TRP A 94 -17.59 5.31 -6.21
CA TRP A 94 -18.70 4.71 -6.95
C TRP A 94 -19.89 4.32 -6.05
N ASN A 95 -19.63 4.02 -4.78
CA ASN A 95 -20.65 3.63 -3.79
C ASN A 95 -21.08 4.76 -2.84
N THR A 96 -20.78 6.03 -3.14
CA THR A 96 -21.05 7.18 -2.24
C THR A 96 -22.47 7.19 -1.67
N SER A 97 -23.47 6.87 -2.46
CA SER A 97 -24.88 6.91 -2.04
C SER A 97 -25.22 5.93 -0.91
N ASN A 98 -24.46 4.84 -0.76
CA ASN A 98 -24.70 3.83 0.27
C ASN A 98 -23.73 3.92 1.45
N ILE A 99 -22.78 4.87 1.43
CA ILE A 99 -21.79 5.01 2.51
C ILE A 99 -22.48 5.48 3.78
N LYS A 100 -22.34 4.71 4.86
CA LYS A 100 -22.84 5.04 6.20
C LYS A 100 -21.65 5.24 7.13
N PRO A 101 -21.44 6.43 7.69
CA PRO A 101 -20.34 6.66 8.62
C PRO A 101 -20.45 5.74 9.85
N GLN A 102 -19.60 4.72 9.93
CA GLN A 102 -19.57 3.72 11.01
C GLN A 102 -18.21 3.66 11.68
N ASN A 103 -18.19 3.36 12.97
CA ASN A 103 -16.94 3.31 13.75
C ASN A 103 -16.07 2.12 13.29
N PRO A 104 -14.79 2.34 12.92
CA PRO A 104 -13.89 1.27 12.45
C PRO A 104 -13.59 0.19 13.49
N VAL A 105 -13.72 0.49 14.79
CA VAL A 105 -13.57 -0.49 15.88
C VAL A 105 -14.77 -1.43 15.90
N GLY A 106 -15.98 -0.90 15.72
CA GLY A 106 -17.21 -1.70 15.67
C GLY A 106 -17.27 -2.64 14.45
N LEU A 107 -16.66 -2.21 13.34
CA LEU A 107 -16.49 -3.02 12.13
C LEU A 107 -15.36 -4.06 12.24
N GLY A 108 -14.57 -4.00 13.33
CA GLY A 108 -13.41 -4.87 13.54
C GLY A 108 -12.32 -4.68 12.49
N LEU A 109 -12.15 -3.46 11.98
CA LEU A 109 -11.06 -3.06 11.08
C LEU A 109 -9.83 -2.62 11.87
N CYS A 110 -10.04 -1.92 12.98
CA CYS A 110 -8.99 -1.54 13.93
C CYS A 110 -9.35 -1.96 15.37
N THR A 111 -8.34 -1.97 16.23
CA THR A 111 -8.52 -2.17 17.68
C THR A 111 -8.69 -0.81 18.36
N ALA A 112 -9.44 -0.74 19.46
CA ALA A 112 -9.66 0.50 20.21
C ALA A 112 -8.33 1.21 20.57
N ASP A 113 -7.35 0.44 21.07
CA ASP A 113 -6.01 0.92 21.40
C ASP A 113 -5.25 1.51 20.20
N ASP A 114 -5.46 0.99 18.99
CA ASP A 114 -4.79 1.51 17.78
C ASP A 114 -5.45 2.83 17.34
N LEU A 115 -6.78 2.92 17.43
CA LEU A 115 -7.51 4.14 17.16
C LEU A 115 -7.11 5.27 18.12
N GLU A 116 -7.04 5.00 19.42
CA GLU A 116 -6.63 5.96 20.44
C GLU A 116 -5.20 6.46 20.24
N LYS A 117 -4.25 5.55 19.92
CA LYS A 117 -2.87 5.92 19.59
C LYS A 117 -2.79 6.87 18.40
N VAL A 118 -3.53 6.59 17.33
CA VAL A 118 -3.53 7.43 16.14
C VAL A 118 -4.18 8.79 16.43
N ILE A 119 -5.27 8.83 17.21
CA ILE A 119 -5.91 10.09 17.65
C ILE A 119 -4.94 10.91 18.51
N ALA A 120 -4.25 10.29 19.46
CA ALA A 120 -3.26 10.98 20.30
C ALA A 120 -2.14 11.60 19.45
N VAL A 121 -1.63 10.87 18.45
CA VAL A 121 -0.62 11.39 17.51
C VAL A 121 -1.18 12.50 16.63
N ALA A 122 -2.42 12.37 16.13
CA ALA A 122 -3.08 13.40 15.33
C ALA A 122 -3.29 14.70 16.12
N ARG A 123 -3.78 14.60 17.36
CA ARG A 123 -3.95 15.74 18.27
C ARG A 123 -2.63 16.35 18.70
N ALA A 124 -1.61 15.54 18.99
CA ALA A 124 -0.28 16.03 19.29
C ALA A 124 0.27 16.85 18.11
N ARG A 125 0.14 16.35 16.88
CA ARG A 125 0.51 17.07 15.66
C ARG A 125 -0.33 18.34 15.47
N ALA A 126 -1.64 18.29 15.66
CA ALA A 126 -2.48 19.47 15.56
C ALA A 126 -2.11 20.55 16.60
N GLY A 127 -1.75 20.14 17.83
CA GLY A 127 -1.27 21.02 18.89
C GLY A 127 0.15 21.55 18.69
N THR A 128 0.98 20.90 17.86
CA THR A 128 2.31 21.40 17.48
C THR A 128 2.32 22.16 16.15
N VAL A 129 1.20 22.23 15.43
CA VAL A 129 1.15 22.81 14.08
C VAL A 129 0.05 23.87 13.98
N HIS A 130 0.20 24.95 14.75
CA HIS A 130 -0.03 26.30 14.23
C HIS A 130 1.30 26.86 13.69
N GLY A 131 1.92 26.13 12.75
CA GLY A 131 3.00 26.62 11.91
C GLY A 131 2.62 26.26 10.46
N PRO A 132 2.39 27.24 9.58
CA PRO A 132 1.86 26.95 8.25
C PRO A 132 2.91 26.22 7.41
N ALA A 133 2.44 25.26 6.60
CA ALA A 133 3.02 24.89 5.31
C ALA A 133 4.56 24.83 5.20
N ALA A 134 5.15 23.69 5.59
CA ALA A 134 6.28 23.13 4.82
C ALA A 134 5.67 22.14 3.82
N GLN A 135 5.16 22.56 2.65
CA GLN A 135 5.95 22.80 1.42
C GLN A 135 7.09 21.75 1.35
N ALA A 136 7.00 20.63 0.63
CA ALA A 136 6.65 20.50 -0.79
C ALA A 136 7.33 21.60 -1.63
N SER A 137 8.66 21.56 -1.68
CA SER A 137 9.56 22.23 -2.64
C SER A 137 10.96 21.59 -2.48
N GLY A 138 11.67 21.11 -3.49
CA GLY A 138 11.41 21.13 -4.92
C GLY A 138 12.09 19.98 -5.65
N VAL A 139 11.34 19.35 -6.54
CA VAL A 139 11.90 18.88 -7.82
C VAL A 139 11.92 20.11 -8.71
N GLN A 140 13.12 20.59 -8.98
CA GLN A 140 13.38 21.76 -9.80
C GLN A 140 12.96 21.45 -11.23
N GLY A 141 11.93 22.16 -11.71
CA GLY A 141 11.67 22.27 -13.14
C GLY A 141 12.81 23.04 -13.77
N MET A 142 13.55 22.41 -14.67
CA MET A 142 14.29 23.12 -15.71
C MET A 142 13.34 23.20 -16.90
N GLU A 143 12.78 24.39 -17.07
CA GLU A 143 11.93 24.78 -18.19
C GLU A 143 12.77 24.76 -19.50
N PRO A 144 12.21 24.31 -20.64
CA PRO A 144 12.93 24.24 -21.91
C PRO A 144 12.87 25.59 -22.65
N ALA A 145 14.04 26.10 -23.06
CA ALA A 145 14.15 27.24 -23.98
C ALA A 145 14.64 26.74 -25.36
N ALA A 146 13.85 26.99 -26.40
CA ALA A 146 14.16 26.80 -27.83
C ALA A 146 14.76 28.10 -28.44
N PRO A 147 15.12 28.21 -29.75
CA PRO A 147 15.70 27.31 -30.78
C PRO A 147 17.00 27.92 -31.42
N PRO A 148 17.60 27.38 -32.52
CA PRO A 148 17.20 27.80 -33.89
C PRO A 148 17.20 26.68 -34.97
N ALA A 149 16.46 26.97 -36.05
CA ALA A 149 16.21 26.21 -37.31
C ALA A 149 17.47 26.11 -38.23
N PRO A 150 17.49 25.50 -39.46
CA PRO A 150 16.43 25.22 -40.46
C PRO A 150 16.46 23.74 -41.00
N ALA A 151 15.66 23.20 -41.93
CA ALA A 151 14.95 23.70 -43.10
C ALA A 151 13.84 22.71 -43.53
N GLU A 152 12.73 23.25 -44.03
CA GLU A 152 11.66 22.61 -44.83
C GLU A 152 12.14 22.25 -46.26
N PRO A 153 11.45 21.41 -47.10
CA PRO A 153 9.99 21.49 -47.37
C PRO A 153 9.17 20.21 -47.71
N ALA A 154 7.88 20.24 -47.31
CA ALA A 154 6.62 19.92 -48.03
C ALA A 154 6.32 18.51 -48.65
N PRO A 155 5.06 18.18 -49.08
CA PRO A 155 3.82 18.01 -48.29
C PRO A 155 2.89 16.80 -48.69
N ALA A 156 2.00 16.40 -47.75
CA ALA A 156 0.63 15.82 -47.90
C ALA A 156 0.40 14.43 -48.60
N PRO A 157 -0.79 13.78 -48.49
CA PRO A 157 -1.90 13.88 -47.52
C PRO A 157 -2.34 12.53 -46.89
N GLU A 158 -3.24 12.64 -45.90
CA GLU A 158 -3.97 11.57 -45.19
C GLU A 158 -4.82 10.67 -46.12
N PRO A 159 -5.25 9.49 -45.64
CA PRO A 159 -6.69 9.40 -45.37
C PRO A 159 -7.07 8.65 -44.08
N SER A 160 -8.19 9.13 -43.54
CA SER A 160 -9.05 8.45 -42.56
C SER A 160 -9.31 7.00 -42.92
N ALA A 161 -9.23 6.11 -41.93
CA ALA A 161 -9.86 4.81 -41.98
C ALA A 161 -10.58 4.57 -40.65
N GLU A 162 -11.88 4.86 -40.72
CA GLU A 162 -12.88 4.63 -39.70
C GLU A 162 -12.99 3.16 -39.31
N SER A 163 -13.37 2.97 -38.05
CA SER A 163 -13.89 1.76 -37.43
C SER A 163 -14.80 0.94 -38.35
N VAL A 164 -14.40 -0.31 -38.61
CA VAL A 164 -15.29 -1.42 -38.94
C VAL A 164 -14.83 -2.65 -38.18
N TRP A 165 -15.42 -2.87 -37.00
CA TRP A 165 -15.37 -4.16 -36.33
C TRP A 165 -16.43 -5.07 -36.99
N PRO A 166 -16.10 -6.32 -37.38
CA PRO A 166 -17.08 -7.23 -37.95
C PRO A 166 -17.95 -7.85 -36.85
N THR A 167 -19.27 -7.66 -36.95
CA THR A 167 -20.25 -8.42 -36.18
C THR A 167 -20.36 -9.83 -36.75
N THR A 168 -20.22 -10.83 -35.89
CA THR A 168 -20.32 -12.24 -36.22
C THR A 168 -21.81 -12.62 -36.27
N GLU A 169 -22.34 -12.80 -37.47
CA GLU A 169 -23.69 -13.35 -37.68
C GLU A 169 -23.64 -14.86 -37.46
N ASN A 170 -24.29 -15.33 -36.39
CA ASN A 170 -24.48 -16.74 -36.07
C ASN A 170 -25.91 -17.13 -36.50
N ALA A 171 -25.98 -17.97 -37.53
CA ALA A 171 -27.22 -18.53 -38.05
C ALA A 171 -27.73 -19.68 -37.18
N PRO A 172 -29.05 -19.78 -36.91
CA PRO A 172 -29.64 -21.04 -36.48
C PRO A 172 -30.15 -21.83 -37.69
N ALA A 173 -29.65 -23.06 -37.80
CA ALA A 173 -30.18 -24.10 -38.66
C ALA A 173 -31.61 -24.47 -38.26
N THR A 174 -32.50 -24.58 -39.24
CA THR A 174 -33.81 -25.22 -39.07
C THR A 174 -33.85 -26.44 -39.99
N GLU A 175 -33.77 -27.62 -39.39
CA GLU A 175 -33.91 -28.92 -40.03
C GLU A 175 -35.29 -29.50 -39.65
N GLY A 176 -36.09 -29.87 -40.66
CA GLY A 176 -36.84 -31.14 -40.67
C GLY A 176 -38.20 -31.26 -39.95
N ALA A 177 -39.25 -31.18 -40.77
CA ALA A 177 -40.33 -32.18 -40.94
C ALA A 177 -41.37 -32.47 -39.84
N GLN A 178 -42.65 -32.24 -40.22
CA GLN A 178 -43.81 -33.11 -39.97
C GLN A 178 -45.00 -32.67 -40.87
N ASP A 179 -45.16 -33.29 -42.04
CA ASP A 179 -46.31 -34.13 -42.46
C ASP A 179 -45.95 -34.87 -43.77
#